data_AF-I1BMM4-F1
#
_entry.id   AF-I1BMM4-F1
#
_cell.length_a   1.000
_cell.length_b   1.000
_cell.length_c   1.000
_cell.angle_alpha   90.00
_cell.angle_beta   90.00
_cell.angle_gamma   90.00
#
_symmetry.space_group_name_H-M   'P 1'
#
loop_
_entity.id
_entity.type
_entity.pdbx_description
1 polymer ?
#
loop_
_entity_poly.entity_id
_entity_poly.type
_entity_poly.pdbx_seq_one_letter_code
_entity_poly.pdbx_strand_id
1 'polypeptide(L)'
;MWNNLYNIEASKIAQSYEASSIMPYIYTHEQSDPWPTLQEMIQSGKRVVNFIDAKANEEQVPWLMYQFSRVFETPFENTNPNDFNCNVDRIAAGIDLSDMMYVMNHFLYGVIDIGPFKIEIPLRNKAKLINSQLLIDHASNCTEVFQRKPNFIEVDFYTVGEALSLVAALNDAEFSGTNLDGKFVAAEQSNADSKIHKSNLSPTQHILIDNTKSGSSSLLASINLIRTLPMFVLFYVNILST
;
A
#
# COMPACT_ATOMS: atom_id res chain seq x y z
N MET A 1 0.87 0.44 1.14
CA MET A 1 1.08 -0.61 2.16
C MET A 1 1.23 -0.07 3.58
N TRP A 2 0.95 -0.91 4.59
CA TRP A 2 1.09 -0.62 6.04
C TRP A 2 2.52 -0.81 6.57
N ASN A 3 3.50 -0.30 5.81
CA ASN A 3 4.91 -0.52 6.08
C ASN A 3 5.45 0.38 7.20
N ASN A 4 5.99 -0.22 8.25
CA ASN A 4 6.70 0.42 9.34
C ASN A 4 8.21 0.34 9.13
N LEU A 5 8.66 0.99 8.05
CA LEU A 5 10.05 0.97 7.62
C LEU A 5 11.02 1.36 8.75
N TYR A 6 10.63 2.27 9.64
CA TYR A 6 11.52 2.78 10.69
C TYR A 6 11.38 2.06 12.03
N ASN A 7 10.67 0.93 12.09
CA ASN A 7 10.44 0.19 13.34
C ASN A 7 9.91 1.08 14.47
N ILE A 8 8.96 1.97 14.13
CA ILE A 8 8.32 2.85 15.11
C ILE A 8 7.52 1.96 16.09
N GLU A 9 7.79 2.10 17.37
CA GLU A 9 7.08 1.36 18.42
C GLU A 9 5.58 1.71 18.42
N ALA A 10 4.72 0.69 18.59
CA ALA A 10 3.26 0.84 18.56
C ALA A 10 2.74 1.98 19.46
N SER A 11 3.33 2.16 20.65
CA SER A 11 2.95 3.24 21.58
C SER A 11 3.15 4.65 21.03
N LYS A 12 4.16 4.87 20.18
CA LYS A 12 4.40 6.18 19.52
C LYS A 12 3.40 6.43 18.40
N ILE A 13 2.99 5.38 17.71
CA ILE A 13 1.90 5.45 16.72
C ILE A 13 0.60 5.79 17.45
N ALA A 14 0.31 5.12 18.56
CA ALA A 14 -0.87 5.39 19.39
C ALA A 14 -0.94 6.84 19.87
N GLN A 15 0.17 7.42 20.33
CA GLN A 15 0.22 8.85 20.71
C GLN A 15 -0.19 9.78 19.55
N SER A 16 0.18 9.46 18.31
CA SER A 16 -0.20 10.26 17.14
C SER A 16 -1.70 10.16 16.85
N TYR A 17 -2.28 8.97 17.05
CA TYR A 17 -3.71 8.75 16.90
C TYR A 17 -4.50 9.46 18.00
N GLU A 18 -4.05 9.41 19.26
CA GLU A 18 -4.64 10.11 20.40
C GLU A 18 -4.58 11.63 20.27
N ALA A 19 -3.48 12.16 19.70
CA ALA A 19 -3.35 13.59 19.40
C ALA A 19 -4.23 14.03 18.21
N SER A 20 -4.79 13.09 17.46
CA SER A 20 -5.71 13.35 16.36
C SER A 20 -7.17 13.14 16.79
N SER A 21 -8.12 13.44 15.90
CA SER A 21 -9.53 13.16 16.13
C SER A 21 -9.98 11.79 15.60
N ILE A 22 -9.05 10.86 15.32
CA ILE A 22 -9.38 9.58 14.68
C ILE A 22 -9.88 8.50 15.66
N MET A 23 -9.52 8.60 16.95
CA MET A 23 -9.80 7.58 17.98
C MET A 23 -11.26 7.08 18.02
N PRO A 24 -12.29 7.95 17.90
CA PRO A 24 -13.68 7.49 17.91
C PRO A 24 -14.03 6.53 16.76
N TYR A 25 -13.31 6.58 15.64
CA TYR A 25 -13.59 5.81 14.44
C TYR A 25 -12.81 4.49 14.36
N ILE A 26 -11.89 4.23 15.30
CA ILE A 26 -11.05 3.02 15.26
C ILE A 26 -11.86 1.79 15.66
N TYR A 27 -11.78 0.75 14.82
CA TYR A 27 -12.25 -0.59 15.10
C TYR A 27 -11.12 -1.43 15.71
N THR A 28 -11.42 -2.13 16.79
CA THR A 28 -10.56 -3.16 17.39
C THR A 28 -11.16 -4.51 17.04
N HIS A 29 -10.35 -5.40 16.49
CA HIS A 29 -10.79 -6.75 16.10
C HIS A 29 -10.11 -7.77 17.00
N GLU A 30 -10.90 -8.63 17.63
CA GLU A 30 -10.41 -9.80 18.34
C GLU A 30 -10.32 -10.97 17.36
N GLN A 31 -9.21 -11.71 17.38
CA GLN A 31 -8.94 -12.75 16.39
C GLN A 31 -9.94 -13.93 16.44
N SER A 32 -10.66 -14.10 17.55
CA SER A 32 -11.73 -15.11 17.68
C SER A 32 -13.05 -14.69 17.04
N ASP A 33 -13.21 -13.41 16.72
CA ASP A 33 -14.48 -12.87 16.24
C ASP A 33 -14.52 -12.87 14.71
N PRO A 34 -15.68 -13.06 14.08
CA PRO A 34 -15.82 -12.83 12.66
C PRO A 34 -15.63 -11.34 12.33
N TRP A 35 -15.16 -11.03 11.12
CA TRP A 35 -15.11 -9.65 10.63
C TRP A 35 -16.52 -9.06 10.52
N PRO A 36 -16.75 -7.82 10.98
CA PRO A 36 -18.03 -7.14 10.82
C PRO A 36 -18.26 -6.78 9.36
N THR A 37 -19.52 -6.76 8.95
CA THR A 37 -19.94 -6.20 7.66
C THR A 37 -19.65 -4.71 7.57
N LEU A 38 -19.51 -4.19 6.34
CA LEU A 38 -19.36 -2.75 6.11
C LEU A 38 -20.54 -1.96 6.72
N GLN A 39 -21.74 -2.51 6.66
CA GLN A 39 -22.95 -1.90 7.23
C GLN A 39 -22.86 -1.79 8.76
N GLU A 40 -22.38 -2.84 9.45
CA GLU A 40 -22.17 -2.83 10.91
C GLU A 40 -21.06 -1.85 11.31
N MET A 41 -19.98 -1.77 10.54
CA MET A 41 -18.92 -0.76 10.73
C MET A 41 -19.45 0.67 10.55
N ILE A 42 -20.33 0.90 9.56
CA ILE A 42 -20.96 2.21 9.36
C ILE A 42 -21.87 2.57 10.54
N GLN A 43 -22.70 1.63 10.99
CA GLN A 43 -23.67 1.81 12.07
C GLN A 43 -22.99 2.02 13.43
N SER A 44 -21.93 1.27 13.73
CA SER A 44 -21.15 1.43 14.96
C SER A 44 -20.32 2.71 14.98
N GLY A 45 -20.12 3.35 13.82
CA GLY A 45 -19.21 4.48 13.65
C GLY A 45 -17.73 4.09 13.67
N LYS A 46 -17.40 2.80 13.80
CA LYS A 46 -16.03 2.26 13.80
C LYS A 46 -15.63 1.90 12.38
N ARG A 47 -14.99 2.82 11.68
CA ARG A 47 -14.73 2.76 10.23
C ARG A 47 -13.25 2.73 9.85
N VAL A 48 -12.35 2.70 10.84
CA VAL A 48 -10.89 2.68 10.63
C VAL A 48 -10.33 1.39 11.20
N VAL A 49 -9.85 0.52 10.32
CA VAL A 49 -9.11 -0.70 10.67
C VAL A 49 -7.62 -0.42 10.44
N ASN A 50 -6.76 -0.76 11.39
CA ASN A 50 -5.33 -0.47 11.30
C ASN A 50 -4.52 -1.75 11.33
N PHE A 51 -3.57 -1.85 10.39
CA PHE A 51 -2.55 -2.89 10.37
C PHE A 51 -1.16 -2.26 10.40
N ILE A 52 -0.18 -3.05 10.80
CA ILE A 52 1.23 -2.72 10.73
C ILE A 52 2.06 -3.98 10.45
N ASP A 53 3.06 -3.88 9.57
CA ASP A 53 3.89 -5.00 9.14
C ASP A 53 5.04 -5.35 10.12
N ALA A 54 5.35 -4.45 11.06
CA ALA A 54 6.40 -4.63 12.05
C ALA A 54 6.11 -3.83 13.32
N LYS A 55 6.60 -4.32 14.46
CA LYS A 55 6.44 -3.67 15.79
C LYS A 55 4.98 -3.49 16.24
N ALA A 56 4.08 -4.36 15.77
CA ALA A 56 2.79 -4.52 16.41
C ALA A 56 2.98 -4.93 17.88
N ASN A 57 2.13 -4.40 18.76
CA ASN A 57 2.03 -4.81 20.15
C ASN A 57 0.56 -4.71 20.55
N GLU A 58 -0.19 -5.77 20.27
CA GLU A 58 -1.64 -5.81 20.47
C GLU A 58 -2.03 -5.89 21.95
N GLU A 59 -1.10 -6.26 22.85
CA GLU A 59 -1.32 -6.15 24.30
C GLU A 59 -1.38 -4.68 24.75
N GLN A 60 -0.52 -3.82 24.17
CA GLN A 60 -0.45 -2.40 24.53
C GLN A 60 -1.37 -1.52 23.68
N VAL A 61 -1.52 -1.85 22.40
CA VAL A 61 -2.31 -1.10 21.41
C VAL A 61 -3.20 -2.08 20.63
N PRO A 62 -4.32 -2.55 21.23
CA PRO A 62 -5.11 -3.67 20.69
C PRO A 62 -5.69 -3.46 19.29
N TRP A 63 -5.93 -2.20 18.91
CA TRP A 63 -6.48 -1.87 17.59
C TRP A 63 -5.43 -1.81 16.47
N LEU A 64 -4.13 -1.81 16.80
CA LEU A 64 -3.03 -1.76 15.83
C LEU A 64 -2.52 -3.16 15.57
N MET A 65 -3.18 -3.84 14.64
CA MET A 65 -2.99 -5.27 14.42
C MET A 65 -1.74 -5.60 13.61
N TYR A 66 -1.14 -6.75 13.90
CA TYR A 66 -0.06 -7.28 13.06
C TYR A 66 -0.60 -7.74 11.70
N GLN A 67 -0.18 -7.09 10.62
CA GLN A 67 -0.69 -7.31 9.27
C GLN A 67 -0.70 -8.79 8.90
N PHE A 68 0.45 -9.46 8.95
CA PHE A 68 0.59 -10.82 8.39
C PHE A 68 -0.11 -11.91 9.20
N SER A 69 -0.76 -11.56 10.31
CA SER A 69 -1.65 -12.45 11.04
C SER A 69 -3.14 -12.28 10.68
N ARG A 70 -3.51 -11.27 9.89
CA ARG A 70 -4.87 -11.02 9.40
C ARG A 70 -4.97 -10.84 7.89
N VAL A 71 -3.88 -10.42 7.24
CA VAL A 71 -3.81 -10.09 5.81
C VAL A 71 -2.55 -10.72 5.22
N PHE A 72 -2.71 -11.58 4.22
CA PHE A 72 -1.56 -12.05 3.43
C PHE A 72 -1.43 -11.26 2.14
N GLU A 73 -0.34 -11.46 1.42
CA GLU A 73 -0.14 -10.83 0.12
C GLU A 73 0.35 -11.80 -0.96
N THR A 74 0.04 -11.46 -2.22
CA THR A 74 0.69 -12.06 -3.39
C THR A 74 2.13 -11.51 -3.56
N PRO A 75 2.99 -12.12 -4.40
CA PRO A 75 4.36 -11.63 -4.61
C PRO A 75 4.44 -10.16 -5.02
N PHE A 76 5.38 -9.43 -4.44
CA PHE A 76 5.57 -7.98 -4.65
C PHE A 76 6.80 -7.63 -5.50
N GLU A 77 7.74 -8.56 -5.69
CA GLU A 77 8.97 -8.38 -6.48
C GLU A 77 8.71 -8.62 -7.99
N ASN A 78 7.83 -7.81 -8.59
CA ASN A 78 7.45 -7.96 -9.99
C ASN A 78 8.36 -7.10 -10.89
N THR A 79 9.12 -7.72 -11.80
CA THR A 79 10.02 -7.02 -12.75
C THR A 79 9.64 -7.26 -14.21
N ASN A 80 8.72 -8.18 -14.46
CA ASN A 80 8.09 -8.46 -15.74
C ASN A 80 6.55 -8.43 -15.57
N PRO A 81 5.79 -7.86 -16.52
CA PRO A 81 4.33 -7.92 -16.48
C PRO A 81 3.72 -9.34 -16.39
N ASN A 82 4.49 -10.38 -16.74
CA ASN A 82 4.07 -11.77 -16.61
C ASN A 82 4.37 -12.38 -15.23
N ASP A 83 5.01 -11.65 -14.31
CA ASP A 83 5.35 -12.14 -12.97
C ASP A 83 4.12 -12.18 -12.04
N PHE A 84 3.05 -11.45 -12.38
CA PHE A 84 1.82 -11.41 -11.60
C PHE A 84 1.21 -12.80 -11.46
N ASN A 85 1.13 -13.27 -10.23
CA ASN A 85 0.62 -14.59 -9.90
C ASN A 85 -0.08 -14.58 -8.53
N CYS A 86 -0.83 -15.65 -8.27
CA CYS A 86 -1.69 -15.78 -7.10
C CYS A 86 -1.11 -16.78 -6.08
N ASN A 87 0.21 -16.81 -5.93
CA ASN A 87 0.83 -17.51 -4.80
C ASN A 87 0.67 -16.69 -3.52
N VAL A 88 0.62 -17.35 -2.38
CA VAL A 88 0.76 -16.69 -1.07
C VAL A 88 2.25 -16.45 -0.82
N ASP A 89 2.64 -15.21 -0.55
CA ASP A 89 4.04 -14.83 -0.32
C ASP A 89 4.26 -14.37 1.13
N ARG A 90 3.71 -13.21 1.52
CA ARG A 90 3.88 -12.66 2.86
C ARG A 90 2.72 -12.99 3.78
N ILE A 91 3.01 -13.80 4.79
CA ILE A 91 2.06 -14.30 5.81
C ILE A 91 2.82 -14.73 7.08
N ALA A 92 2.17 -14.68 8.24
CA ALA A 92 2.69 -15.25 9.47
C ALA A 92 2.62 -16.78 9.45
N ALA A 93 3.59 -17.45 10.05
CA ALA A 93 3.62 -18.91 10.10
C ALA A 93 2.45 -19.49 10.91
N GLY A 94 1.86 -20.59 10.43
CA GLY A 94 0.85 -21.36 11.16
C GLY A 94 -0.56 -20.75 11.15
N ILE A 95 -0.84 -19.79 10.26
CA ILE A 95 -2.16 -19.17 10.11
C ILE A 95 -2.96 -19.91 9.01
N ASP A 96 -4.25 -20.14 9.27
CA ASP A 96 -5.20 -20.60 8.25
C ASP A 96 -5.60 -19.43 7.34
N LEU A 97 -5.54 -19.65 6.03
CA LEU A 97 -5.91 -18.66 5.02
C LEU A 97 -7.42 -18.40 4.95
N SER A 98 -8.25 -19.33 5.43
CA SER A 98 -9.71 -19.28 5.30
C SER A 98 -10.29 -17.97 5.82
N ASP A 99 -9.80 -17.47 6.95
CA ASP A 99 -10.30 -16.26 7.63
C ASP A 99 -9.47 -15.00 7.34
N MET A 100 -8.47 -15.09 6.45
CA MET A 100 -7.60 -13.96 6.12
C MET A 100 -8.15 -13.10 4.98
N MET A 101 -7.95 -11.80 5.12
CA MET A 101 -7.98 -10.89 3.97
C MET A 101 -6.71 -11.02 3.15
N TYR A 102 -6.69 -10.45 1.94
CA TYR A 102 -5.45 -10.36 1.17
C TYR A 102 -5.26 -9.11 0.34
N VAL A 103 -3.99 -8.77 0.15
CA VAL A 103 -3.50 -7.76 -0.80
C VAL A 103 -3.02 -8.45 -2.08
N MET A 104 -3.55 -8.00 -3.22
CA MET A 104 -3.02 -8.32 -4.53
C MET A 104 -2.03 -7.23 -4.94
N ASN A 105 -0.74 -7.57 -4.95
CA ASN A 105 0.33 -6.70 -5.42
C ASN A 105 0.34 -6.66 -6.94
N HIS A 106 0.02 -5.50 -7.52
CA HIS A 106 -0.09 -5.29 -8.96
C HIS A 106 0.63 -4.00 -9.40
N PHE A 107 1.95 -4.00 -9.24
CA PHE A 107 2.85 -2.94 -9.67
C PHE A 107 4.13 -3.54 -10.24
N LEU A 108 4.91 -2.74 -10.98
CA LEU A 108 6.08 -3.22 -11.72
C LEU A 108 7.32 -2.37 -11.40
N TYR A 109 8.40 -3.05 -11.00
CA TYR A 109 9.71 -2.46 -10.84
C TYR A 109 10.54 -2.53 -12.13
N GLY A 110 11.35 -1.49 -12.31
CA GLY A 110 12.49 -1.50 -13.19
C GLY A 110 13.75 -1.56 -12.35
N VAL A 111 14.80 -2.17 -12.87
CA VAL A 111 16.07 -2.30 -12.18
C VAL A 111 17.08 -1.35 -12.81
N ILE A 112 17.67 -0.49 -11.99
CA ILE A 112 18.85 0.30 -12.36
C ILE A 112 20.07 -0.37 -11.73
N ASP A 113 21.00 -0.80 -12.58
CA ASP A 113 22.30 -1.29 -12.14
C ASP A 113 23.29 -0.13 -11.95
N ILE A 114 23.84 0.00 -10.75
CA ILE A 114 24.91 0.96 -10.41
C ILE A 114 26.10 0.19 -9.84
N GLY A 115 27.01 -0.24 -10.73
CA GLY A 115 28.12 -1.10 -10.36
C GLY A 115 27.61 -2.44 -9.79
N PRO A 116 27.94 -2.81 -8.54
CA PRO A 116 27.41 -4.03 -7.91
C PRO A 116 26.01 -3.86 -7.31
N PHE A 117 25.44 -2.66 -7.31
CA PHE A 117 24.14 -2.38 -6.70
C PHE A 117 23.02 -2.47 -7.72
N LYS A 118 21.93 -3.13 -7.33
CA LYS A 118 20.66 -3.13 -8.06
C LYS A 118 19.67 -2.27 -7.29
N ILE A 119 19.06 -1.31 -7.97
CA ILE A 119 18.05 -0.43 -7.38
C ILE A 119 16.74 -0.64 -8.14
N GLU A 120 15.74 -1.14 -7.44
CA GLU A 120 14.39 -1.25 -7.95
C GLU A 120 13.69 0.10 -7.85
N ILE A 121 13.05 0.49 -8.96
CA ILE A 121 12.31 1.75 -9.06
C ILE A 121 10.94 1.50 -9.71
N PRO A 122 9.89 2.20 -9.26
CA PRO A 122 8.56 2.06 -9.85
C PRO A 122 8.54 2.60 -11.29
N LEU A 123 7.98 1.85 -12.24
CA LEU A 123 8.00 2.21 -13.67
C LEU A 123 6.77 3.01 -14.13
N ARG A 124 6.80 4.33 -13.96
CA ARG A 124 5.69 5.22 -14.39
C ARG A 124 5.33 5.09 -15.86
N ASN A 125 6.31 4.91 -16.75
CA ASN A 125 6.09 4.76 -18.19
C ASN A 125 5.38 3.45 -18.55
N LYS A 126 5.32 2.47 -17.63
CA LYS A 126 4.57 1.22 -17.77
C LYS A 126 3.23 1.25 -17.05
N ALA A 127 2.99 2.22 -16.16
CA ALA A 127 1.76 2.31 -15.37
C ALA A 127 0.47 2.23 -16.20
N LYS A 128 0.41 2.87 -17.38
CA LYS A 128 -0.77 2.79 -18.26
C LYS A 128 -1.07 1.36 -18.74
N LEU A 129 -0.02 0.55 -18.97
CA LEU A 129 -0.17 -0.85 -19.36
C LEU A 129 -0.51 -1.72 -18.14
N ILE A 130 0.17 -1.52 -17.02
CA ILE A 130 -0.05 -2.31 -15.80
C ILE A 130 -1.45 -2.05 -15.26
N ASN A 131 -1.83 -0.79 -15.07
CA ASN A 131 -3.16 -0.37 -14.61
C ASN A 131 -4.22 -0.43 -15.73
N SER A 132 -4.25 -1.49 -16.54
CA SER A 132 -5.22 -1.72 -17.61
C SER A 132 -5.91 -3.07 -17.42
N GLN A 133 -6.34 -3.72 -18.52
CA GLN A 133 -6.87 -5.08 -18.52
C GLN A 133 -5.98 -6.08 -17.76
N LEU A 134 -4.65 -5.89 -17.72
CA LEU A 134 -3.75 -6.73 -16.93
C LEU A 134 -4.12 -6.80 -15.43
N LEU A 135 -4.65 -5.71 -14.86
CA LEU A 135 -5.10 -5.68 -13.47
C LEU A 135 -6.33 -6.57 -13.28
N ILE A 136 -7.30 -6.50 -14.20
CA ILE A 136 -8.49 -7.34 -14.16
C ILE A 136 -8.14 -8.80 -14.40
N ASP A 137 -7.24 -9.10 -15.32
CA ASP A 137 -6.80 -10.47 -15.59
C ASP A 137 -6.13 -11.07 -14.35
N HIS A 138 -5.29 -10.28 -13.66
CA HIS A 138 -4.68 -10.69 -12.40
C HIS A 138 -5.73 -10.90 -11.29
N ALA A 139 -6.67 -9.97 -11.12
CA ALA A 139 -7.74 -10.08 -10.13
C ALA A 139 -8.66 -11.28 -10.40
N SER A 140 -8.98 -11.56 -11.67
CA SER A 140 -9.79 -12.71 -12.08
C SER A 140 -9.07 -14.02 -11.78
N ASN A 141 -7.79 -14.12 -12.16
CA ASN A 141 -6.98 -15.29 -11.85
C ASN A 141 -6.92 -15.55 -10.33
N CYS A 142 -6.69 -14.51 -9.52
CA CYS A 142 -6.63 -14.68 -8.07
C CYS A 142 -7.98 -14.98 -7.45
N THR A 143 -9.08 -14.48 -8.05
CA THR A 143 -10.44 -14.86 -7.65
C THR A 143 -10.69 -16.35 -7.90
N GLU A 144 -10.24 -16.89 -9.03
CA GLU A 144 -10.32 -18.32 -9.33
C GLU A 144 -9.43 -19.16 -8.39
N VAL A 145 -8.21 -18.73 -8.10
CA VAL A 145 -7.29 -19.49 -7.23
C VAL A 145 -7.74 -19.46 -5.78
N PHE A 146 -8.10 -18.30 -5.24
CA PHE A 146 -8.46 -18.15 -3.83
C PHE A 146 -9.96 -18.31 -3.56
N GLN A 147 -10.79 -18.46 -4.59
CA GLN A 147 -12.25 -18.53 -4.49
C GLN A 147 -12.89 -17.28 -3.85
N ARG A 148 -12.18 -16.14 -3.90
CA ARG A 148 -12.63 -14.83 -3.41
C ARG A 148 -11.86 -13.70 -4.08
N LYS A 149 -12.54 -12.56 -4.30
CA LYS A 149 -11.92 -11.33 -4.80
C LYS A 149 -10.87 -10.79 -3.80
N PRO A 150 -9.85 -10.04 -4.26
CA PRO A 150 -8.95 -9.34 -3.36
C PRO A 150 -9.72 -8.42 -2.44
N ASN A 151 -9.29 -8.29 -1.19
CA ASN A 151 -9.80 -7.25 -0.29
C ASN A 151 -9.12 -5.91 -0.61
N PHE A 152 -7.86 -6.02 -1.01
CA PHE A 152 -7.01 -4.88 -1.31
C PHE A 152 -6.24 -5.11 -2.61
N ILE A 153 -6.17 -4.09 -3.46
CA ILE A 153 -5.35 -4.10 -4.67
C ILE A 153 -4.32 -2.98 -4.55
N GLU A 154 -3.04 -3.33 -4.62
CA GLU A 154 -1.94 -2.38 -4.52
C GLU A 154 -1.36 -2.10 -5.89
N VAL A 155 -1.36 -0.82 -6.28
CA VAL A 155 -0.83 -0.37 -7.58
C VAL A 155 0.06 0.85 -7.41
N ASP A 156 0.94 1.02 -8.40
CA ASP A 156 1.72 2.24 -8.58
C ASP A 156 1.03 3.20 -9.55
N PHE A 157 1.18 4.50 -9.29
CA PHE A 157 0.67 5.58 -10.15
C PHE A 157 -0.81 5.41 -10.53
N TYR A 158 -1.67 5.12 -9.55
CA TYR A 158 -3.10 4.83 -9.76
C TYR A 158 -3.90 5.82 -10.62
N THR A 159 -3.40 7.06 -10.76
CA THR A 159 -3.98 8.09 -11.63
C THR A 159 -3.67 7.90 -13.11
N VAL A 160 -2.78 6.98 -13.46
CA VAL A 160 -2.31 6.66 -14.82
C VAL A 160 -2.90 5.31 -15.22
N GLY A 161 -3.64 5.29 -16.32
CA GLY A 161 -4.42 4.12 -16.75
C GLY A 161 -5.83 4.12 -16.14
N GLU A 162 -6.35 2.93 -15.86
CA GLU A 162 -7.77 2.67 -15.56
C GLU A 162 -7.98 2.05 -14.17
N ALA A 163 -6.96 2.00 -13.31
CA ALA A 163 -7.02 1.31 -12.00
C ALA A 163 -8.28 1.65 -11.19
N LEU A 164 -8.63 2.93 -11.08
CA LEU A 164 -9.82 3.37 -10.32
C LEU A 164 -11.14 2.85 -10.91
N SER A 165 -11.33 2.94 -12.23
CA SER A 165 -12.55 2.44 -12.88
C SER A 165 -12.64 0.91 -12.83
N LEU A 166 -11.50 0.23 -12.96
CA LEU A 166 -11.43 -1.23 -12.89
C LEU A 166 -11.75 -1.73 -11.47
N VAL A 167 -11.25 -1.06 -10.43
CA VAL A 167 -11.62 -1.38 -9.04
C VAL A 167 -13.08 -1.04 -8.76
N ALA A 168 -13.63 0.05 -9.30
CA ALA A 168 -15.06 0.33 -9.19
C ALA A 168 -15.90 -0.81 -9.80
N ALA A 169 -15.51 -1.30 -10.98
CA ALA A 169 -16.17 -2.44 -11.62
C ALA A 169 -16.06 -3.73 -10.78
N LEU A 170 -14.89 -4.00 -10.16
CA LEU A 170 -14.73 -5.14 -9.23
C LEU A 170 -15.66 -5.05 -8.01
N ASN A 171 -16.07 -3.83 -7.64
CA ASN A 171 -16.99 -3.51 -6.56
C ASN A 171 -18.46 -3.43 -6.99
N ASP A 172 -18.77 -3.71 -8.26
CA ASP A 172 -20.12 -3.53 -8.82
C ASP A 172 -20.63 -2.07 -8.63
N ALA A 173 -19.71 -1.11 -8.68
CA ALA A 173 -19.96 0.31 -8.46
C ALA A 173 -19.70 1.14 -9.73
N GLU A 174 -20.49 2.20 -9.92
CA GLU A 174 -20.26 3.14 -11.01
C GLU A 174 -19.04 4.04 -10.74
N PHE A 175 -18.15 4.16 -11.72
CA PHE A 175 -17.06 5.13 -11.65
C PHE A 175 -17.49 6.48 -12.22
N SER A 176 -17.65 7.48 -11.33
CA SER A 176 -18.02 8.85 -11.71
C SER A 176 -16.82 9.81 -11.86
N GLY A 177 -15.59 9.30 -11.80
CA GLY A 177 -14.37 10.11 -11.93
C GLY A 177 -13.96 10.36 -13.37
N THR A 178 -13.33 11.51 -13.65
CA THR A 178 -12.52 11.66 -14.87
C THR A 178 -11.21 10.92 -14.69
N ASN A 179 -10.81 10.08 -15.65
CA ASN A 179 -9.45 9.53 -15.71
C ASN A 179 -8.45 10.68 -15.49
N LEU A 180 -7.63 10.58 -14.44
CA LEU A 180 -6.79 11.66 -13.93
C LEU A 180 -5.53 11.88 -14.79
N ASP A 181 -5.47 11.25 -15.96
CA ASP A 181 -4.43 11.41 -16.97
C ASP A 181 -4.28 12.90 -17.33
N GLY A 182 -3.23 13.55 -16.80
CA GLY A 182 -2.71 14.80 -17.35
C GLY A 182 -2.70 16.07 -16.49
N LYS A 183 -2.99 16.04 -15.19
CA LYS A 183 -2.88 17.24 -14.32
C LYS A 183 -1.62 17.31 -13.44
N PHE A 184 -0.45 17.03 -14.02
CA PHE A 184 0.82 17.41 -13.40
C PHE A 184 1.60 18.33 -14.34
N VAL A 185 1.71 19.60 -13.96
CA VAL A 185 2.60 20.58 -14.59
C VAL A 185 4.03 20.11 -14.39
N ALA A 186 4.81 20.03 -15.45
CA ALA A 186 6.22 19.67 -15.39
C ALA A 186 6.97 20.64 -14.45
N ALA A 187 7.70 20.11 -13.46
CA ALA A 187 8.55 20.91 -12.59
C ALA A 187 9.91 21.18 -13.27
N GLU A 188 10.35 22.44 -13.24
CA GLU A 188 11.67 22.87 -13.72
C GLU A 188 12.81 22.27 -12.88
N GLN A 189 13.91 21.90 -13.55
CA GLN A 189 15.11 21.30 -12.94
C GLN A 189 15.86 22.31 -12.04
N SER A 190 16.17 21.90 -10.80
CA SER A 190 17.14 22.60 -9.94
C SER A 190 18.21 21.63 -9.44
N ASN A 191 19.48 22.00 -9.58
CA ASN A 191 20.64 21.26 -9.08
C ASN A 191 20.73 21.36 -7.55
N ALA A 192 20.36 20.28 -6.83
CA ALA A 192 20.60 20.15 -5.40
C ALA A 192 21.39 18.85 -5.12
N ASP A 193 22.45 18.96 -4.32
CA ASP A 193 23.27 17.81 -3.91
C ASP A 193 22.52 16.95 -2.88
N SER A 194 22.31 15.68 -3.23
CA SER A 194 21.64 14.67 -2.41
C SER A 194 22.66 13.78 -1.70
N LYS A 195 22.50 13.53 -0.40
CA LYS A 195 23.35 12.58 0.34
C LYS A 195 22.70 11.21 0.36
N ILE A 196 23.50 10.15 0.15
CA ILE A 196 23.02 8.77 0.11
C ILE A 196 23.47 8.03 1.36
N HIS A 197 22.54 7.43 2.10
CA HIS A 197 22.79 6.62 3.28
C HIS A 197 22.20 5.22 3.13
N LYS A 198 22.88 4.20 3.67
CA LYS A 198 22.37 2.83 3.75
C LYS A 198 21.66 2.63 5.08
N SER A 199 20.43 2.15 5.06
CA SER A 199 19.75 1.69 6.27
C SER A 199 19.72 0.17 6.31
N ASN A 200 20.16 -0.42 7.42
CA ASN A 200 20.11 -1.87 7.68
C ASN A 200 18.73 -2.29 8.20
N LEU A 201 17.68 -1.91 7.48
CA LEU A 201 16.32 -2.32 7.83
C LEU A 201 16.06 -3.71 7.27
N SER A 202 15.49 -4.59 8.08
CA SER A 202 15.09 -5.94 7.68
C SER A 202 13.63 -5.89 7.25
N PRO A 203 13.20 -6.64 6.21
CA PRO A 203 13.95 -7.65 5.46
C PRO A 203 14.78 -7.12 4.27
N THR A 204 14.67 -5.84 3.89
CA THR A 204 15.27 -5.31 2.66
C THR A 204 16.24 -4.15 2.90
N GLN A 205 17.43 -4.21 2.31
CA GLN A 205 18.37 -3.08 2.34
C GLN A 205 17.81 -1.89 1.54
N HIS A 206 17.44 -0.82 2.24
CA HIS A 206 17.02 0.42 1.60
C HIS A 206 18.20 1.40 1.44
N ILE A 207 18.27 2.01 0.26
CA ILE A 207 19.12 3.19 0.00
C ILE A 207 18.26 4.43 0.27
N LEU A 208 18.59 5.17 1.32
CA LEU A 208 17.96 6.43 1.67
C LEU A 208 18.73 7.59 1.04
N ILE A 209 18.00 8.58 0.56
CA ILE A 209 18.57 9.80 -0.03
C ILE A 209 18.11 10.99 0.83
N ASP A 210 19.01 11.54 1.64
CA ASP A 210 18.75 12.69 2.51
C ASP A 210 19.04 14.01 1.79
N ASN A 211 18.09 14.95 1.89
CA ASN A 211 18.29 16.33 1.46
C ASN A 211 18.70 17.20 2.66
N THR A 212 20.00 17.49 2.80
CA THR A 212 20.58 18.05 4.05
C THR A 212 20.62 19.58 4.16
N LYS A 213 19.74 20.32 3.47
CA LYS A 213 19.59 21.78 3.71
C LYS A 213 18.12 22.20 3.79
N SER A 214 17.55 22.10 4.98
CA SER A 214 16.35 22.85 5.38
C SER A 214 16.64 23.61 6.68
N GLY A 215 17.47 24.65 6.56
CA GLY A 215 17.61 25.67 7.60
C GLY A 215 16.55 26.75 7.38
N SER A 216 15.66 26.89 8.36
CA SER A 216 14.79 28.04 8.67
C SER A 216 14.00 28.74 7.54
N SER A 217 12.67 28.70 7.70
CA SER A 217 11.74 29.80 7.42
C SER A 217 11.70 30.37 5.99
N SER A 218 11.27 29.54 5.03
CA SER A 218 10.46 30.00 3.90
C SER A 218 9.60 28.84 3.42
N LEU A 219 8.39 28.75 3.94
CA LEU A 219 7.36 27.81 3.52
C LEU A 219 7.04 28.00 2.01
N LEU A 220 6.93 26.86 1.32
CA LEU A 220 6.05 26.61 0.16
C LEU A 220 6.52 26.84 -1.28
N ALA A 221 7.76 27.25 -1.57
CA ALA A 221 8.17 27.33 -2.98
C ALA A 221 9.66 27.04 -3.17
N SER A 222 10.05 25.77 -3.13
CA SER A 222 11.25 25.25 -3.80
C SER A 222 11.34 23.73 -3.64
N ILE A 223 11.50 23.03 -4.78
CA ILE A 223 11.87 21.61 -4.96
C ILE A 223 10.69 20.62 -4.91
N ASN A 224 10.00 20.49 -6.05
CA ASN A 224 8.98 19.48 -6.36
C ASN A 224 9.55 18.26 -7.13
N LEU A 225 10.86 18.05 -7.19
CA LEU A 225 11.46 17.00 -8.05
C LEU A 225 11.66 15.63 -7.39
N ILE A 226 11.34 15.47 -6.09
CA ILE A 226 11.30 14.16 -5.41
C ILE A 226 10.01 14.09 -4.58
N ARG A 227 8.87 14.38 -5.23
CA ARG A 227 7.54 14.21 -4.64
C ARG A 227 6.71 13.11 -5.28
N THR A 228 7.32 12.26 -6.10
CA THR A 228 6.82 10.91 -6.34
C THR A 228 7.46 10.00 -5.30
N LEU A 229 7.04 10.14 -4.03
CA LEU A 229 6.89 8.92 -3.25
C LEU A 229 6.06 7.98 -4.15
N PRO A 230 6.46 6.71 -4.38
CA PRO A 230 5.55 5.73 -4.96
C PRO A 230 4.31 5.79 -4.10
N MET A 231 3.25 6.40 -4.63
CA MET A 231 1.99 6.45 -3.94
C MET A 231 1.38 5.08 -4.18
N PHE A 232 1.86 4.13 -3.39
CA PHE A 232 1.21 2.87 -3.15
C PHE A 232 -0.19 3.20 -2.65
N VAL A 233 -1.17 3.10 -3.54
CA VAL A 233 -2.57 3.24 -3.15
C VAL A 233 -3.14 1.85 -3.05
N LEU A 234 -3.58 1.54 -1.84
CA LEU A 234 -4.32 0.34 -1.53
C LEU A 234 -5.79 0.61 -1.88
N PHE A 235 -6.28 0.00 -2.95
CA PHE A 235 -7.68 0.10 -3.30
C PHE A 235 -8.48 -0.98 -2.60
N TYR A 236 -9.56 -0.56 -1.97
CA TYR A 236 -10.52 -1.44 -1.32
C TYR A 236 -11.42 -2.11 -2.35
N VAL A 237 -11.48 -3.44 -2.32
CA VAL A 237 -12.47 -4.24 -3.02
C VAL A 237 -13.30 -4.97 -1.97
N ASN A 238 -14.63 -4.85 -2.10
CA ASN A 238 -15.67 -5.11 -1.12
C ASN A 238 -15.35 -6.30 -0.21
N ILE A 239 -15.26 -6.06 1.11
CA ILE A 239 -14.76 -7.06 2.06
C ILE A 239 -15.84 -8.06 2.50
N LEU A 240 -17.13 -7.76 2.44
CA LEU A 240 -18.16 -8.71 2.91
C LEU A 240 -19.33 -8.73 1.93
N SER A 241 -19.44 -9.76 1.09
CA SER A 241 -20.73 -10.10 0.48
C SER A 241 -21.57 -10.85 1.50
N THR A 242 -22.70 -10.26 1.89
CA THR A 242 -23.88 -10.82 2.60
C THR A 242 -23.66 -11.90 3.65
#